data_AF-A0A915K090-F1
#
_entry.id   AF-A0A915K090-F1
#
_cell.length_a   1.000
_cell.length_b   1.000
_cell.length_c   1.000
_cell.angle_alpha   90.00
_cell.angle_beta   90.00
_cell.angle_gamma   90.00
#
_symmetry.space_group_name_H-M   'P 1'
#
loop_
_entity.id
_entity.type
_entity.pdbx_description
1 polymer ?
#
loop_
_entity_poly.entity_id
_entity_poly.type
_entity_poly.pdbx_seq_one_letter_code
_entity_poly.pdbx_strand_id
1 'polypeptide(L)'
;MEIVDGENAKSTEEKTVVKNGDIKDEKSDSATNGGKHEEHDKPKLNDAVKIGGDPKKSKSRPKFMFNIADGGFTELHTLWLNEERAAVPGREYEIWHRRHDFWLLAGVVIHGYSRYQDIQNDPRFSIINEPFKTEQGKGNFLEIKNKFLQRRFKLLEQALVIEEQLRRAAYLNLQQEPPTPNSNNNSVLALNSRFSEVECLAESHQHLSRESLGGSLAGNRPANAVLHKVLNQLEELLSDMKMDVSRLPATLARLPPVTQRLGLSER
;
A
#
# COMPACT_ATOMS: atom_id res chain seq x y z
N MET A 1 -28.38 43.56 34.74
CA MET A 1 -28.41 44.26 33.44
C MET A 1 -27.97 45.70 33.72
N GLU A 2 -26.75 46.12 33.40
CA GLU A 2 -25.61 45.39 32.81
C GLU A 2 -24.28 46.06 33.24
N ILE A 3 -23.13 45.46 32.92
CA ILE A 3 -21.78 45.87 33.36
C ILE A 3 -21.08 46.52 32.15
N VAL A 4 -20.82 47.84 32.15
CA VAL A 4 -19.57 48.53 32.54
C VAL A 4 -18.31 48.06 31.78
N ASP A 5 -17.63 49.03 31.17
CA ASP A 5 -16.47 48.93 30.27
C ASP A 5 -15.13 48.58 30.98
N GLY A 6 -14.07 48.21 30.23
CA GLY A 6 -12.78 47.80 30.84
C GLY A 6 -11.60 47.43 29.92
N GLU A 7 -11.33 48.26 28.91
CA GLU A 7 -10.08 48.47 28.13
C GLU A 7 -8.76 47.64 28.29
N ASN A 8 -8.03 47.56 27.17
CA ASN A 8 -6.55 47.58 27.02
C ASN A 8 -5.74 46.26 26.94
N ALA A 9 -4.52 46.34 26.39
CA ALA A 9 -3.74 45.24 25.82
C ALA A 9 -2.24 45.23 26.21
N LYS A 10 -1.54 44.14 25.93
CA LYS A 10 -0.07 44.15 25.71
C LYS A 10 0.45 42.92 24.95
N SER A 11 1.52 43.10 24.18
CA SER A 11 2.23 42.04 23.44
C SER A 11 3.72 42.36 23.22
N THR A 12 4.61 41.53 23.77
CA THR A 12 6.09 41.52 23.67
C THR A 12 6.58 40.11 24.14
N GLU A 13 7.84 39.62 24.06
CA GLU A 13 9.19 39.97 23.54
C GLU A 13 10.00 38.63 23.61
N GLU A 14 11.09 38.32 22.89
CA GLU A 14 11.58 38.50 21.50
C GLU A 14 12.52 37.28 21.24
N LYS A 15 13.22 37.23 20.12
CA LYS A 15 14.27 36.24 19.79
C LYS A 15 15.37 36.09 20.85
N THR A 16 16.07 34.96 20.77
CA THR A 16 17.52 34.87 21.07
C THR A 16 18.28 34.23 19.90
N VAL A 17 19.56 34.58 19.73
CA VAL A 17 20.40 34.21 18.56
C VAL A 17 21.86 33.97 18.98
N VAL A 18 22.42 32.81 18.61
CA VAL A 18 23.88 32.50 18.56
C VAL A 18 24.06 31.49 17.41
N LYS A 19 24.88 31.60 16.34
CA LYS A 19 26.07 32.38 15.91
C LYS A 19 27.41 31.58 15.95
N ASN A 20 27.73 31.01 14.77
CA ASN A 20 29.02 30.68 14.09
C ASN A 20 30.28 30.18 14.84
N GLY A 21 31.06 29.32 14.15
CA GLY A 21 32.44 28.89 14.47
C GLY A 21 32.66 27.38 14.23
N ASP A 22 33.17 26.79 13.14
CA ASP A 22 33.91 27.18 11.90
C ASP A 22 35.36 26.61 11.86
N ILE A 23 35.83 26.23 10.65
CA ILE A 23 37.23 25.97 10.21
C ILE A 23 37.95 24.59 10.50
N LYS A 24 38.44 23.97 9.40
CA LYS A 24 39.58 23.00 9.20
C LYS A 24 39.50 21.52 9.67
N ASP A 25 40.29 20.58 9.12
CA ASP A 25 40.74 20.25 7.73
C ASP A 25 41.64 18.99 7.75
N GLU A 26 42.08 18.52 6.57
CA GLU A 26 43.12 17.49 6.30
C GLU A 26 42.78 16.04 6.74
N LYS A 27 42.73 14.97 5.91
CA LYS A 27 43.20 14.60 4.55
C LYS A 27 44.58 13.89 4.48
N SER A 28 44.54 12.56 4.50
CA SER A 28 45.42 11.63 3.76
C SER A 28 44.72 10.25 3.81
N ASP A 29 44.48 9.51 2.72
CA ASP A 29 45.29 9.15 1.54
C ASP A 29 46.55 8.31 1.89
N SER A 30 46.36 6.99 1.94
CA SER A 30 47.30 6.05 1.34
C SER A 30 46.58 4.72 1.04
N ALA A 31 46.72 4.23 -0.20
CA ALA A 31 46.21 2.94 -0.62
C ALA A 31 47.37 2.09 -1.14
N THR A 32 47.44 0.81 -0.76
CA THR A 32 48.24 -0.15 -1.52
C THR A 32 47.57 -1.52 -1.61
N ASN A 33 47.37 -1.87 -2.87
CA ASN A 33 46.88 -3.10 -3.47
C ASN A 33 47.61 -4.38 -2.99
N GLY A 34 46.95 -5.54 -3.08
CA GLY A 34 47.59 -6.86 -2.91
C GLY A 34 46.69 -7.92 -2.28
N GLY A 35 46.18 -8.87 -3.06
CA GLY A 35 45.37 -9.98 -2.54
C GLY A 35 45.39 -11.20 -3.44
N LYS A 36 44.95 -12.36 -2.91
CA LYS A 36 44.59 -13.59 -3.67
C LYS A 36 44.13 -14.74 -2.75
N HIS A 37 43.21 -15.58 -3.25
CA HIS A 37 42.82 -16.92 -2.74
C HIS A 37 42.25 -16.98 -1.29
N GLU A 38 41.49 -17.99 -0.86
CA GLU A 38 40.38 -18.72 -1.53
C GLU A 38 39.46 -19.33 -0.43
N GLU A 39 38.64 -20.33 -0.77
CA GLU A 39 37.51 -20.91 -0.01
C GLU A 39 37.64 -21.20 1.51
N HIS A 40 36.47 -21.26 2.17
CA HIS A 40 36.08 -22.13 3.30
C HIS A 40 37.05 -22.31 4.51
N ASP A 41 36.65 -21.78 5.69
CA ASP A 41 36.06 -22.60 6.77
C ASP A 41 35.30 -21.74 7.81
N LYS A 42 34.56 -22.39 8.73
CA LYS A 42 33.98 -21.80 9.95
C LYS A 42 34.96 -21.87 11.12
N PRO A 43 34.96 -20.85 12.00
CA PRO A 43 35.07 -21.17 13.42
C PRO A 43 34.06 -20.46 14.33
N LYS A 44 33.49 -21.28 15.21
CA LYS A 44 33.07 -21.12 16.62
C LYS A 44 33.22 -19.75 17.30
N LEU A 45 32.27 -19.46 18.20
CA LEU A 45 32.38 -18.43 19.23
C LEU A 45 33.61 -18.67 20.13
N ASN A 46 34.26 -17.61 20.60
CA ASN A 46 34.09 -17.21 22.01
C ASN A 46 34.57 -15.78 22.33
N ASP A 47 33.71 -15.14 23.13
CA ASP A 47 33.81 -13.98 24.01
C ASP A 47 35.15 -13.20 24.18
N ALA A 48 35.04 -11.86 24.15
CA ALA A 48 35.97 -10.93 24.77
C ALA A 48 35.29 -9.56 25.01
N VAL A 49 34.63 -9.39 26.17
CA VAL A 49 34.03 -8.11 26.58
C VAL A 49 35.06 -6.98 26.65
N LYS A 50 34.81 -5.87 25.93
CA LYS A 50 35.35 -4.55 26.26
C LYS A 50 34.24 -3.50 26.31
N ILE A 51 34.08 -2.89 27.47
CA ILE A 51 33.16 -1.78 27.71
C ILE A 51 33.86 -0.48 27.28
N GLY A 52 33.22 0.27 26.39
CA GLY A 52 33.63 1.59 25.95
C GLY A 52 32.45 2.24 25.23
N GLY A 53 31.84 3.25 25.86
CA GLY A 53 30.61 3.87 25.37
C GLY A 53 30.90 5.08 24.50
N ASP A 54 30.13 5.25 23.43
CA ASP A 54 30.10 6.48 22.64
C ASP A 54 28.68 6.67 22.05
N PRO A 55 27.98 7.79 22.32
CA PRO A 55 26.63 8.02 21.79
C PRO A 55 26.67 8.52 20.33
N LYS A 56 25.55 8.35 19.61
CA LYS A 56 25.34 8.75 18.20
C LYS A 56 25.99 7.84 17.13
N LYS A 57 25.58 6.58 17.11
CA LYS A 57 25.09 5.99 15.85
C LYS A 57 23.63 5.62 16.05
N SER A 58 22.73 6.20 15.25
CA SER A 58 21.38 5.66 15.14
C SER A 58 21.50 4.23 14.61
N LYS A 59 21.00 3.26 15.37
CA LYS A 59 20.99 1.87 14.94
C LYS A 59 19.93 1.75 13.83
N SER A 60 20.35 1.95 12.58
CA SER A 60 19.49 1.76 11.41
C SER A 60 18.84 0.39 11.52
N ARG A 61 17.51 0.40 11.66
CA ARG A 61 16.75 -0.73 12.21
C ARG A 61 16.93 -1.96 11.31
N PRO A 62 17.11 -3.17 11.87
CA PRO A 62 17.03 -4.40 11.08
C PRO A 62 15.72 -4.40 10.27
N LYS A 63 15.86 -4.52 8.94
CA LYS A 63 14.77 -4.32 7.97
C LYS A 63 13.68 -5.38 8.18
N PHE A 64 12.69 -5.04 8.98
CA PHE A 64 11.53 -5.90 9.21
C PHE A 64 10.61 -5.84 7.99
N MET A 65 10.32 -7.01 7.43
CA MET A 65 9.46 -7.16 6.27
C MET A 65 8.27 -8.04 6.65
N PHE A 66 7.12 -7.39 6.76
CA PHE A 66 5.80 -8.01 6.82
C PHE A 66 4.92 -7.27 5.81
N ASN A 67 4.07 -8.02 5.12
CA ASN A 67 3.22 -7.56 4.02
C ASN A 67 2.01 -8.50 3.92
N ILE A 68 0.87 -7.97 3.48
CA ILE A 68 -0.34 -8.72 3.12
C ILE A 68 -0.80 -8.15 1.78
N ALA A 69 -0.92 -8.96 0.73
CA ALA A 69 -1.30 -8.53 -0.61
C ALA A 69 -2.84 -8.44 -0.76
N ASP A 70 -3.46 -7.48 -0.07
CA ASP A 70 -4.92 -7.24 -0.08
C ASP A 70 -5.45 -6.54 -1.35
N GLY A 71 -4.58 -6.24 -2.32
CA GLY A 71 -4.95 -5.54 -3.56
C GLY A 71 -5.44 -4.09 -3.40
N GLY A 72 -5.33 -3.49 -2.21
CA GLY A 72 -5.91 -2.17 -1.91
C GLY A 72 -7.42 -2.19 -1.62
N PHE A 73 -8.01 -3.37 -1.39
CA PHE A 73 -9.42 -3.50 -1.01
C PHE A 73 -9.69 -3.21 0.48
N THR A 74 -8.66 -2.94 1.30
CA THR A 74 -8.82 -2.46 2.68
C THR A 74 -7.96 -1.23 2.96
N GLU A 75 -8.24 -0.55 4.08
CA GLU A 75 -7.45 0.62 4.52
C GLU A 75 -6.07 0.26 5.09
N LEU A 76 -5.70 -1.03 5.18
CA LEU A 76 -4.51 -1.51 5.88
C LEU A 76 -3.22 -0.83 5.39
N HIS A 77 -3.02 -0.74 4.07
CA HIS A 77 -1.85 -0.10 3.48
C HIS A 77 -1.80 1.41 3.76
N THR A 78 -2.94 2.09 3.77
CA THR A 78 -3.07 3.51 4.13
C THR A 78 -2.72 3.73 5.60
N LEU A 79 -3.18 2.85 6.49
CA LEU A 79 -2.82 2.89 7.91
C LEU A 79 -1.32 2.64 8.10
N TRP A 80 -0.72 1.63 7.46
CA TRP A 80 0.72 1.39 7.52
C TRP A 80 1.56 2.59 7.05
N LEU A 81 1.15 3.27 5.98
CA LEU A 81 1.83 4.47 5.48
C LEU A 81 1.74 5.64 6.48
N ASN A 82 0.57 5.82 7.12
CA ASN A 82 0.37 6.86 8.12
C ASN A 82 1.10 6.54 9.45
N GLU A 83 1.17 5.26 9.82
CA GLU A 83 1.86 4.76 11.01
C GLU A 83 3.39 4.85 10.88
N GLU A 84 3.97 4.40 9.76
CA GLU A 84 5.41 4.52 9.49
C GLU A 84 5.81 6.02 9.37
N ARG A 85 4.90 6.92 8.95
CA ARG A 85 5.09 8.39 8.99
C ARG A 85 4.97 9.00 10.39
N ALA A 86 4.11 8.46 11.26
CA ALA A 86 3.92 8.95 12.63
C ALA A 86 4.96 8.39 13.63
N ALA A 87 5.66 7.31 13.27
CA ALA A 87 6.67 6.68 14.10
C ALA A 87 7.89 7.59 14.34
N VAL A 88 8.03 8.10 15.57
CA VAL A 88 9.17 8.94 15.97
C VAL A 88 10.42 8.06 16.13
N PRO A 89 11.56 8.38 15.48
CA PRO A 89 12.81 7.63 15.64
C PRO A 89 13.24 7.49 17.11
N GLY A 90 13.56 6.27 17.54
CA GLY A 90 13.87 5.97 18.94
C GLY A 90 12.66 5.81 19.88
N ARG A 91 11.43 6.14 19.43
CA ARG A 91 10.16 5.83 20.12
C ARG A 91 9.18 5.04 19.23
N GLU A 92 9.76 4.26 18.31
CA GLU A 92 9.13 3.45 17.24
C GLU A 92 8.22 2.28 17.71
N TYR A 93 7.96 2.17 19.01
CA TYR A 93 7.05 1.20 19.63
C TYR A 93 5.90 1.90 20.37
N GLU A 94 5.93 3.22 20.57
CA GLU A 94 4.82 4.00 21.14
C GLU A 94 3.67 4.21 20.13
N ILE A 95 3.93 3.97 18.84
CA ILE A 95 2.95 4.07 17.75
C ILE A 95 2.68 2.66 17.19
N TRP A 96 1.41 2.35 16.91
CA TRP A 96 1.05 1.08 16.28
C TRP A 96 1.66 0.96 14.87
N HIS A 97 1.87 -0.26 14.37
CA HIS A 97 2.65 -0.50 13.15
C HIS A 97 2.42 -1.90 12.59
N ARG A 98 2.77 -2.15 11.33
CA ARG A 98 2.80 -3.50 10.71
C ARG A 98 3.60 -4.57 11.47
N ARG A 99 4.50 -4.17 12.36
CA ARG A 99 5.20 -5.07 13.29
C ARG A 99 4.30 -5.55 14.41
N HIS A 100 3.48 -4.65 14.97
CA HIS A 100 2.49 -4.96 15.98
C HIS A 100 1.37 -5.83 15.40
N ASP A 101 1.01 -5.63 14.13
CA ASP A 101 0.08 -6.49 13.38
C ASP A 101 0.58 -7.93 13.24
N PHE A 102 1.83 -8.13 12.83
CA PHE A 102 2.44 -9.46 12.75
C PHE A 102 2.39 -10.19 14.10
N TRP A 103 2.75 -9.51 15.20
CA TRP A 103 2.71 -10.10 16.53
C TRP A 103 1.28 -10.32 17.05
N LEU A 104 0.32 -9.46 16.70
CA LEU A 104 -1.10 -9.66 17.00
C LEU A 104 -1.66 -10.91 16.29
N LEU A 105 -1.33 -11.10 15.01
CA LEU A 105 -1.71 -12.28 14.24
C LEU A 105 -1.07 -13.56 14.79
N ALA A 106 0.25 -13.55 15.03
CA ALA A 106 0.94 -14.67 15.67
C ALA A 106 0.37 -14.98 17.07
N GLY A 107 -0.07 -13.95 17.81
CA GLY A 107 -0.74 -14.08 19.09
C GLY A 107 -2.09 -14.79 18.99
N VAL A 108 -2.92 -14.40 18.02
CA VAL A 108 -4.22 -15.06 17.78
C VAL A 108 -4.05 -16.49 17.26
N VAL A 109 -3.01 -16.78 16.47
CA VAL A 109 -2.69 -18.15 16.04
C VAL A 109 -2.28 -19.05 17.22
N ILE A 110 -1.58 -18.51 18.22
CA ILE A 110 -1.07 -19.28 19.38
C ILE A 110 -2.06 -19.38 20.53
N HIS A 111 -2.82 -18.31 20.82
CA HIS A 111 -3.76 -18.24 21.95
C HIS A 111 -5.22 -18.44 21.55
N GLY A 112 -5.57 -18.30 20.27
CA GLY A 112 -6.92 -18.45 19.74
C GLY A 112 -7.69 -17.14 19.54
N TYR A 113 -8.78 -17.23 18.76
CA TYR A 113 -9.61 -16.09 18.36
C TYR A 113 -10.19 -15.33 19.57
N SER A 114 -10.08 -14.00 19.54
CA SER A 114 -10.52 -13.09 20.60
C SER A 114 -9.96 -13.30 22.02
N ARG A 115 -8.93 -14.16 22.20
CA ARG A 115 -8.23 -14.36 23.49
C ARG A 115 -7.23 -13.23 23.79
N TYR A 116 -7.63 -11.97 23.55
CA TYR A 116 -6.75 -10.80 23.58
C TYR A 116 -6.04 -10.59 24.92
N GLN A 117 -6.63 -11.00 26.06
CA GLN A 117 -6.01 -10.85 27.37
C GLN A 117 -4.80 -11.80 27.54
N ASP A 118 -4.90 -13.04 27.05
CA ASP A 118 -3.81 -14.02 27.14
C ASP A 118 -2.61 -13.57 26.29
N ILE A 119 -2.89 -13.05 25.07
CA ILE A 119 -1.88 -12.47 24.20
C ILE A 119 -1.19 -11.26 24.87
N GLN A 120 -1.94 -10.40 25.58
CA GLN A 120 -1.35 -9.26 26.30
C GLN A 120 -0.51 -9.67 27.51
N ASN A 121 -0.84 -10.80 28.14
CA ASN A 121 -0.17 -11.32 29.34
C ASN A 121 1.08 -12.17 29.01
N ASP A 122 1.16 -12.76 27.81
CA ASP A 122 2.31 -13.54 27.36
C ASP A 122 3.51 -12.63 27.03
N PRO A 123 4.66 -12.76 27.72
CA PRO A 123 5.82 -11.90 27.51
C PRO A 123 6.37 -11.89 26.09
N ARG A 124 6.15 -12.96 25.31
CA ARG A 124 6.58 -13.06 23.89
C ARG A 124 5.88 -12.03 23.01
N PHE A 125 4.66 -11.65 23.36
CA PHE A 125 3.81 -10.71 22.62
C PHE A 125 3.79 -9.32 23.26
N SER A 126 4.57 -9.09 24.32
CA SER A 126 4.66 -7.83 25.08
C SER A 126 4.75 -6.56 24.21
N ILE A 127 5.31 -6.67 23.01
CA ILE A 127 5.35 -5.60 22.01
C ILE A 127 3.97 -5.00 21.67
N ILE A 128 2.88 -5.77 21.70
CA ILE A 128 1.52 -5.23 21.45
C ILE A 128 1.00 -4.34 22.60
N ASN A 129 1.71 -4.32 23.73
CA ASN A 129 1.42 -3.47 24.88
C ASN A 129 2.13 -2.11 24.78
N GLU A 130 3.18 -1.98 23.97
CA GLU A 130 4.03 -0.77 23.88
C GLU A 130 3.25 0.49 23.50
N PRO A 131 2.35 0.49 22.47
CA PRO A 131 1.59 1.69 22.10
C PRO A 131 0.58 2.18 23.14
N PHE A 132 0.38 1.40 24.21
CA PHE A 132 -0.60 1.68 25.26
C PHE A 132 0.05 2.11 26.59
N LYS A 133 1.38 2.11 26.71
CA LYS A 133 2.07 2.45 27.97
C LYS A 133 1.76 3.84 28.50
N THR A 134 1.58 4.82 27.60
CA THR A 134 1.22 6.22 27.94
C THR A 134 -0.24 6.39 28.36
N GLU A 135 -1.07 5.35 28.22
CA GLU A 135 -2.47 5.33 28.66
C GLU A 135 -2.69 4.47 29.91
N GLN A 136 -1.66 3.75 30.36
CA GLN A 136 -1.75 2.85 31.51
C GLN A 136 -2.06 3.64 32.80
N GLY A 137 -3.10 3.21 33.51
CA GLY A 137 -3.62 3.90 34.70
C GLY A 137 -4.78 4.88 34.45
N LYS A 138 -5.13 5.16 33.17
CA LYS A 138 -6.38 5.87 32.84
C LYS A 138 -7.60 4.98 33.10
N GLY A 139 -8.75 5.60 33.37
CA GLY A 139 -10.04 4.92 33.41
C GLY A 139 -10.36 4.20 32.09
N ASN A 140 -11.02 3.05 32.16
CA ASN A 140 -11.38 2.18 31.02
C ASN A 140 -10.20 1.74 30.10
N PHE A 141 -8.95 1.90 30.52
CA PHE A 141 -7.74 1.53 29.76
C PHE A 141 -7.82 0.14 29.08
N LEU A 142 -8.19 -0.89 29.83
CA LEU A 142 -8.30 -2.26 29.31
C LEU A 142 -9.42 -2.42 28.26
N GLU A 143 -10.50 -1.66 28.39
CA GLU A 143 -11.60 -1.64 27.41
C GLU A 143 -11.18 -0.94 26.12
N ILE A 144 -10.52 0.21 26.21
CA ILE A 144 -9.97 0.97 25.06
C ILE A 144 -9.00 0.08 24.28
N LYS A 145 -8.05 -0.55 24.99
CA LYS A 145 -7.03 -1.43 24.41
C LYS A 145 -7.66 -2.67 23.75
N ASN A 146 -8.59 -3.35 24.41
CA ASN A 146 -9.30 -4.50 23.80
C ASN A 146 -10.14 -4.07 22.57
N LYS A 147 -10.82 -2.91 22.61
CA LYS A 147 -11.55 -2.35 21.46
C LYS A 147 -10.65 -1.92 20.31
N PHE A 148 -9.38 -1.56 20.57
CA PHE A 148 -8.39 -1.34 19.52
C PHE A 148 -7.95 -2.67 18.91
N LEU A 149 -7.49 -3.62 19.72
CA LEU A 149 -6.98 -4.92 19.26
C LEU A 149 -8.04 -5.68 18.45
N GLN A 150 -9.30 -5.66 18.88
CA GLN A 150 -10.41 -6.28 18.13
C GLN A 150 -10.68 -5.58 16.79
N ARG A 151 -10.64 -4.24 16.72
CA ARG A 151 -10.82 -3.50 15.46
C ARG A 151 -9.65 -3.75 14.50
N ARG A 152 -8.42 -3.72 15.01
CA ARG A 152 -7.23 -3.96 14.18
C ARG A 152 -7.14 -5.40 13.71
N PHE A 153 -7.47 -6.38 14.55
CA PHE A 153 -7.54 -7.78 14.14
C PHE A 153 -8.56 -7.99 13.01
N LYS A 154 -9.78 -7.43 13.11
CA LYS A 154 -10.79 -7.55 12.04
C LYS A 154 -10.32 -7.01 10.68
N LEU A 155 -9.57 -5.91 10.69
CA LEU A 155 -8.97 -5.37 9.45
C LEU A 155 -7.92 -6.32 8.86
N LEU A 156 -7.07 -6.91 9.70
CA LEU A 156 -6.06 -7.88 9.27
C LEU A 156 -6.68 -9.19 8.78
N GLU A 157 -7.72 -9.67 9.45
CA GLU A 157 -8.54 -10.82 9.05
C GLU A 157 -9.17 -10.58 7.67
N GLN A 158 -9.81 -9.42 7.46
CA GLN A 158 -10.36 -9.04 6.16
C GLN A 158 -9.27 -8.98 5.07
N ALA A 159 -8.12 -8.36 5.36
CA ALA A 159 -7.01 -8.25 4.41
C ALA A 159 -6.41 -9.62 4.04
N LEU A 160 -6.26 -10.53 5.00
CA LEU A 160 -5.80 -11.91 4.77
C LEU A 160 -6.82 -12.74 3.98
N VAL A 161 -8.12 -12.59 4.25
CA VAL A 161 -9.19 -13.23 3.47
C VAL A 161 -9.17 -12.72 2.02
N ILE A 162 -8.87 -11.45 1.78
CA ILE A 162 -8.75 -10.88 0.44
C ILE A 162 -7.47 -11.34 -0.26
N GLU A 163 -6.31 -11.36 0.42
CA GLU A 163 -5.07 -11.92 -0.12
C GLU A 163 -5.25 -13.39 -0.53
N GLU A 164 -5.96 -14.17 0.27
CA GLU A 164 -6.37 -15.55 -0.04
C GLU A 164 -7.27 -15.60 -1.28
N GLN A 165 -8.23 -14.68 -1.44
CA GLN A 165 -9.12 -14.64 -2.62
C GLN A 165 -8.36 -14.25 -3.89
N LEU A 166 -7.46 -13.27 -3.83
CA LEU A 166 -6.63 -12.87 -4.96
C LEU A 166 -5.70 -14.01 -5.38
N ARG A 167 -5.11 -14.73 -4.40
CA ARG A 167 -4.28 -15.92 -4.67
C ARG A 167 -5.10 -17.07 -5.29
N ARG A 168 -6.34 -17.29 -4.86
CA ARG A 168 -7.26 -18.29 -5.46
C ARG A 168 -7.69 -17.91 -6.87
N ALA A 169 -8.06 -16.65 -7.10
CA ALA A 169 -8.45 -16.16 -8.42
C ALA A 169 -7.30 -16.27 -9.44
N ALA A 170 -6.06 -16.04 -8.99
CA ALA A 170 -4.86 -16.30 -9.79
C ALA A 170 -4.60 -17.81 -9.99
N TYR A 171 -4.60 -18.61 -8.91
CA TYR A 171 -4.26 -20.05 -8.98
C TYR A 171 -5.25 -20.89 -9.79
N LEU A 172 -6.56 -20.66 -9.63
CA LEU A 172 -7.60 -21.33 -10.42
C LEU A 172 -7.46 -21.03 -11.92
N ASN A 173 -6.73 -19.97 -12.25
CA ASN A 173 -6.95 -19.11 -13.40
C ASN A 173 -8.43 -18.72 -13.51
N LEU A 174 -8.75 -17.45 -13.25
CA LEU A 174 -9.65 -16.76 -14.17
C LEU A 174 -8.92 -16.59 -15.52
N GLN A 175 -8.69 -17.73 -16.16
CA GLN A 175 -8.41 -17.85 -17.56
C GLN A 175 -9.55 -17.10 -18.25
N GLN A 176 -9.16 -16.12 -19.05
CA GLN A 176 -10.04 -15.56 -20.05
C GLN A 176 -10.38 -16.72 -20.99
N GLU A 177 -11.51 -17.37 -20.73
CA GLU A 177 -12.11 -18.35 -21.64
C GLU A 177 -12.13 -17.66 -23.01
N PRO A 178 -11.37 -18.16 -24.02
CA PRO A 178 -11.16 -17.42 -25.25
C PRO A 178 -12.54 -17.10 -25.85
N PRO A 179 -12.83 -15.85 -26.27
CA PRO A 179 -14.18 -15.30 -26.29
C PRO A 179 -15.18 -16.10 -27.12
N THR A 180 -15.76 -17.12 -26.48
CA THR A 180 -16.77 -18.00 -27.05
C THR A 180 -18.07 -17.20 -27.11
N PRO A 181 -18.74 -17.09 -28.28
CA PRO A 181 -19.86 -16.14 -28.48
C PRO A 181 -21.13 -16.46 -27.67
N ASN A 182 -21.09 -17.46 -26.80
CA ASN A 182 -22.16 -17.88 -25.91
C ASN A 182 -21.79 -17.79 -24.40
N SER A 183 -20.55 -17.40 -24.07
CA SER A 183 -20.09 -17.24 -22.68
C SER A 183 -20.41 -15.85 -22.13
N ASN A 184 -21.60 -15.73 -21.54
CA ASN A 184 -22.09 -14.48 -20.93
C ASN A 184 -21.11 -13.88 -19.91
N ASN A 185 -20.26 -14.70 -19.27
CA ASN A 185 -19.31 -14.27 -18.25
C ASN A 185 -18.26 -13.26 -18.75
N ASN A 186 -18.06 -13.13 -20.06
CA ASN A 186 -16.96 -12.35 -20.64
C ASN A 186 -17.34 -10.94 -21.13
N SER A 187 -18.61 -10.52 -21.06
CA SER A 187 -19.03 -9.23 -21.68
C SER A 187 -18.37 -8.00 -21.05
N VAL A 188 -17.99 -8.07 -19.76
CA VAL A 188 -17.27 -6.98 -19.06
C VAL A 188 -15.80 -6.93 -19.50
N LEU A 189 -15.17 -8.07 -19.74
CA LEU A 189 -13.79 -8.16 -20.25
C LEU A 189 -13.71 -7.74 -21.72
N ALA A 190 -14.70 -8.12 -22.54
CA ALA A 190 -14.85 -7.64 -23.92
C ALA A 190 -15.03 -6.11 -23.96
N LEU A 191 -15.94 -5.56 -23.15
CA LEU A 191 -16.15 -4.11 -23.04
C LEU A 191 -14.88 -3.37 -22.62
N ASN A 192 -14.12 -3.91 -21.66
CA ASN A 192 -12.84 -3.33 -21.23
C ASN A 192 -11.78 -3.37 -22.36
N SER A 193 -11.68 -4.47 -23.11
CA SER A 193 -10.78 -4.58 -24.26
C SER A 193 -11.12 -3.57 -25.36
N ARG A 194 -12.42 -3.43 -25.68
CA ARG A 194 -12.90 -2.44 -26.67
C ARG A 194 -12.67 -1.00 -26.21
N PHE A 195 -12.76 -0.73 -24.90
CA PHE A 195 -12.47 0.60 -24.35
C PHE A 195 -11.01 1.00 -24.62
N SER A 196 -10.04 0.13 -24.32
CA SER A 196 -8.62 0.38 -24.62
C SER A 196 -8.32 0.44 -26.13
N GLU A 197 -9.04 -0.31 -26.96
CA GLU A 197 -8.94 -0.20 -28.43
C GLU A 197 -9.44 1.16 -28.93
N VAL A 198 -10.59 1.63 -28.41
CA VAL A 198 -11.14 2.97 -28.70
C VAL A 198 -10.20 4.09 -28.24
N GLU A 199 -9.59 3.97 -27.06
CA GLU A 199 -8.58 4.92 -26.57
C GLU A 199 -7.37 5.00 -27.53
N CYS A 200 -6.82 3.84 -27.91
CA CYS A 200 -5.66 3.76 -28.82
C CYS A 200 -5.98 4.30 -30.22
N LEU A 201 -7.15 3.96 -30.79
CA LEU A 201 -7.60 4.49 -32.08
C LEU A 201 -7.88 5.99 -32.02
N ALA A 202 -8.43 6.51 -30.92
CA ALA A 202 -8.67 7.94 -30.74
C ALA A 202 -7.37 8.74 -30.59
N GLU A 203 -6.36 8.20 -29.88
CA GLU A 203 -5.02 8.80 -29.80
C GLU A 203 -4.32 8.81 -31.17
N SER A 204 -4.34 7.67 -31.88
CA SER A 204 -3.81 7.56 -33.25
C SER A 204 -4.49 8.54 -34.21
N HIS A 205 -5.82 8.66 -34.15
CA HIS A 205 -6.59 9.64 -34.94
C HIS A 205 -6.18 11.09 -34.62
N GLN A 206 -5.99 11.43 -33.34
CA GLN A 206 -5.52 12.77 -32.95
C GLN A 206 -4.12 13.09 -33.52
N HIS A 207 -3.21 12.11 -33.53
CA HIS A 207 -1.86 12.29 -34.05
C HIS A 207 -1.87 12.45 -35.58
N LEU A 208 -2.48 11.50 -36.30
CA LEU A 208 -2.62 11.54 -37.76
C LEU A 208 -3.37 12.78 -38.26
N SER A 209 -4.35 13.29 -37.49
CA SER A 209 -5.08 14.51 -37.81
C SER A 209 -4.17 15.75 -37.76
N ARG A 210 -3.35 15.89 -36.72
CA ARG A 210 -2.36 16.98 -36.59
C ARG A 210 -1.32 16.92 -37.72
N GLU A 211 -0.85 15.72 -38.07
CA GLU A 211 0.13 15.54 -39.16
C GLU A 211 -0.47 15.82 -40.54
N SER A 212 -1.71 15.38 -40.81
CA SER A 212 -2.41 15.67 -42.07
C SER A 212 -2.71 17.17 -42.25
N LEU A 213 -3.01 17.88 -41.15
CA LEU A 213 -3.25 19.33 -41.14
C LEU A 213 -1.98 20.18 -41.21
N GLY A 214 -0.85 19.71 -40.65
CA GLY A 214 0.43 20.42 -40.70
C GLY A 214 1.19 20.29 -42.03
N GLY A 215 0.88 19.28 -42.83
CA GLY A 215 1.67 18.84 -43.98
C GLY A 215 1.35 19.49 -45.34
N SER A 216 1.48 20.82 -45.46
CA SER A 216 1.35 21.58 -46.73
C SER A 216 -0.05 21.67 -47.36
N LEU A 217 -0.28 22.67 -48.20
CA LEU A 217 -1.61 23.01 -48.78
C LEU A 217 -2.10 22.02 -49.85
N ALA A 218 -1.33 20.99 -50.19
CA ALA A 218 -1.75 19.88 -51.05
C ALA A 218 -2.22 18.69 -50.18
N GLY A 219 -3.44 18.81 -49.63
CA GLY A 219 -3.95 17.95 -48.56
C GLY A 219 -3.69 16.45 -48.72
N ASN A 220 -3.18 15.83 -47.66
CA ASN A 220 -2.67 14.46 -47.64
C ASN A 220 -3.79 13.41 -47.84
N ARG A 221 -4.11 13.14 -49.10
CA ARG A 221 -5.17 12.22 -49.54
C ARG A 221 -5.11 10.82 -48.90
N PRO A 222 -3.96 10.12 -48.82
CA PRO A 222 -3.90 8.84 -48.13
C PRO A 222 -4.06 8.96 -46.61
N ALA A 223 -3.52 10.00 -45.95
CA ALA A 223 -3.77 10.21 -44.52
C ALA A 223 -5.25 10.47 -44.24
N ASN A 224 -5.94 11.27 -45.06
CA ASN A 224 -7.37 11.51 -44.93
C ASN A 224 -8.20 10.24 -45.16
N ALA A 225 -7.79 9.35 -46.07
CA ALA A 225 -8.42 8.04 -46.24
C ALA A 225 -8.23 7.14 -45.00
N VAL A 226 -7.06 7.20 -44.34
CA VAL A 226 -6.82 6.50 -43.06
C VAL A 226 -7.66 7.11 -41.93
N LEU A 227 -7.74 8.45 -41.82
CA LEU A 227 -8.57 9.13 -40.82
C LEU A 227 -10.05 8.74 -40.94
N HIS A 228 -10.61 8.74 -42.16
CA HIS A 228 -11.97 8.25 -42.39
C HIS A 228 -12.13 6.78 -42.02
N LYS A 229 -11.14 5.92 -42.31
CA LYS A 229 -11.19 4.51 -41.88
C LYS A 229 -11.18 4.36 -40.36
N VAL A 230 -10.34 5.11 -39.65
CA VAL A 230 -10.29 5.08 -38.17
C VAL A 230 -11.58 5.63 -37.56
N LEU A 231 -12.18 6.67 -38.13
CA LEU A 231 -13.51 7.16 -37.71
C LEU A 231 -14.60 6.10 -37.87
N ASN A 232 -14.65 5.39 -39.00
CA ASN A 232 -15.60 4.29 -39.20
C ASN A 232 -15.36 3.15 -38.19
N GLN A 233 -14.11 2.77 -37.94
CA GLN A 233 -13.78 1.74 -36.95
C GLN A 233 -14.15 2.17 -35.51
N LEU A 234 -14.01 3.45 -35.17
CA LEU A 234 -14.50 4.00 -33.91
C LEU A 234 -16.04 3.97 -33.82
N GLU A 235 -16.76 4.25 -34.91
CA GLU A 235 -18.23 4.15 -34.94
C GLU A 235 -18.71 2.69 -34.79
N GLU A 236 -18.08 1.74 -35.48
CA GLU A 236 -18.34 0.30 -35.34
C GLU A 236 -18.08 -0.18 -33.91
N LEU A 237 -16.94 0.16 -33.32
CA LEU A 237 -16.61 -0.19 -31.93
C LEU A 237 -17.55 0.44 -30.91
N LEU A 238 -17.95 1.71 -31.09
CA LEU A 238 -18.93 2.38 -30.21
C LEU A 238 -20.33 1.76 -30.32
N SER A 239 -20.73 1.28 -31.51
CA SER A 239 -21.97 0.53 -31.71
C SER A 239 -21.94 -0.81 -30.96
N ASP A 240 -20.85 -1.55 -31.09
CA ASP A 240 -20.62 -2.81 -30.37
C ASP A 240 -20.59 -2.60 -28.84
N MET A 241 -19.84 -1.60 -28.35
CA MET A 241 -19.78 -1.26 -26.93
C MET A 241 -21.16 -0.85 -26.37
N LYS A 242 -21.97 -0.13 -27.15
CA LYS A 242 -23.35 0.20 -26.79
C LYS A 242 -24.23 -1.04 -26.68
N MET A 243 -24.04 -2.03 -27.56
CA MET A 243 -24.72 -3.33 -27.46
C MET A 243 -24.25 -4.11 -26.22
N ASP A 244 -22.95 -4.15 -25.92
CA ASP A 244 -22.40 -4.81 -24.73
C ASP A 244 -22.91 -4.15 -23.43
N VAL A 245 -22.89 -2.81 -23.35
CA VAL A 245 -23.45 -2.02 -22.22
C VAL A 245 -24.96 -2.28 -22.05
N SER A 246 -25.74 -2.40 -23.12
CA SER A 246 -27.18 -2.71 -23.01
C SER A 246 -27.47 -4.11 -22.42
N ARG A 247 -26.54 -5.05 -22.59
CA ARG A 247 -26.63 -6.43 -22.11
C ARG A 247 -26.07 -6.61 -20.71
N LEU A 248 -25.11 -5.77 -20.33
CA LEU A 248 -24.35 -5.83 -19.08
C LEU A 248 -25.22 -5.96 -17.81
N PRO A 249 -26.36 -5.25 -17.63
CA PRO A 249 -27.22 -5.46 -16.46
C PRO A 249 -27.81 -6.88 -16.37
N ALA A 250 -28.23 -7.44 -17.51
CA ALA A 250 -28.78 -8.80 -17.58
C ALA A 250 -27.70 -9.88 -17.39
N THR A 251 -26.46 -9.59 -17.80
CA THR A 251 -25.29 -10.41 -17.49
C THR A 251 -24.97 -10.38 -16.00
N LEU A 252 -24.80 -9.18 -15.41
CA LEU A 252 -24.45 -9.03 -13.98
C LEU A 252 -25.47 -9.69 -13.06
N ALA A 253 -26.77 -9.55 -13.35
CA ALA A 253 -27.85 -10.17 -12.59
C ALA A 253 -27.84 -11.72 -12.63
N ARG A 254 -27.05 -12.33 -13.53
CA ARG A 254 -26.87 -13.79 -13.65
C ARG A 254 -25.53 -14.29 -13.10
N LEU A 255 -24.62 -13.41 -12.70
CA LEU A 255 -23.34 -13.82 -12.12
C LEU A 255 -23.58 -14.36 -10.70
N PRO A 256 -23.17 -15.61 -10.40
CA PRO A 256 -23.25 -16.12 -9.04
C PRO A 256 -22.36 -15.31 -8.07
N PRO A 257 -22.68 -15.30 -6.76
CA PRO A 257 -21.91 -14.59 -5.74
C PRO A 257 -20.41 -14.88 -5.81
N VAL A 258 -19.58 -13.91 -5.41
CA VAL A 258 -18.11 -14.06 -5.39
C VAL A 258 -17.70 -15.25 -4.52
N THR A 259 -18.41 -15.52 -3.42
CA THR A 259 -18.24 -16.70 -2.57
C THR A 259 -18.39 -18.00 -3.37
N GLN A 260 -19.48 -18.16 -4.11
CA GLN A 260 -19.74 -19.32 -4.95
C GLN A 260 -18.70 -19.44 -6.10
N ARG A 261 -18.30 -18.32 -6.72
CA ARG A 261 -17.31 -18.31 -7.81
C ARG A 261 -15.89 -18.63 -7.37
N LEU A 262 -15.52 -18.36 -6.12
CA LEU A 262 -14.19 -18.66 -5.55
C LEU A 262 -14.17 -19.97 -4.72
N GLY A 263 -15.25 -20.75 -4.74
CA GLY A 263 -15.34 -22.01 -3.99
C GLY A 263 -15.28 -21.82 -2.47
N LEU A 264 -15.73 -20.66 -1.97
CA LEU A 264 -15.76 -20.37 -0.54
C LEU A 264 -16.90 -21.14 0.14
N SER A 265 -16.54 -22.25 0.79
CA SER A 265 -17.37 -22.85 1.84
C SER A 265 -17.36 -21.94 3.05
N GLU A 266 -18.54 -21.58 3.56
CA GLU A 266 -18.69 -21.24 4.97
C GLU A 266 -18.33 -22.50 5.80
N ARG A 267 -17.50 -22.33 6.83
CA ARG A 267 -17.07 -23.35 7.82
C ARG A 267 -16.62 -22.66 9.10
#